data_AF-K1U0A8-F1
#
_entry.id   AF-K1U0A8-F1
#
_cell.length_a   1.000
_cell.length_b   1.000
_cell.length_c   1.000
_cell.angle_alpha   90.00
_cell.angle_beta   90.00
_cell.angle_gamma   90.00
#
_symmetry.space_group_name_H-M   'P 1'
#
loop_
_entity.id
_entity.type
_entity.pdbx_description
1 polymer ?
#
loop_
_entity_poly.entity_id
_entity_poly.type
_entity_poly.pdbx_seq_one_letter_code
_entity_poly.pdbx_strand_id
1 'polypeptide(L)' 'MTRLATLKHINSKNADYGAAEQYLLFEHDEFTMKPVLDETGRLIPREDYR' A
#
# COMPACT_ATOMS: atom_id res chain seq x y z
N MET A 1 18.80 -18.40 37.24
CA MET A 1 18.80 -18.55 35.77
C MET A 1 18.13 -17.33 35.16
N THR A 2 18.92 -16.34 34.75
CA THR A 2 18.40 -15.09 34.16
C THR A 2 18.23 -15.33 32.66
N ARG A 3 16.99 -15.25 32.15
CA ARG A 3 16.73 -15.37 30.70
C ARG A 3 17.21 -14.09 30.02
N LEU A 4 18.24 -14.21 29.18
CA LEU A 4 18.71 -13.13 28.33
C LEU A 4 17.66 -12.90 27.23
N ALA A 5 16.98 -11.77 27.28
CA ALA A 5 16.05 -11.37 26.22
C ALA A 5 16.86 -10.84 25.03
N THR A 6 17.21 -11.73 24.10
CA THR A 6 17.88 -11.34 22.86
C THR A 6 16.85 -10.71 21.92
N LEU A 7 16.88 -9.39 21.77
CA LEU A 7 16.08 -8.69 20.76
C LEU A 7 16.60 -9.09 19.37
N LYS A 8 15.92 -10.04 18.72
CA LYS A 8 16.13 -10.30 17.29
C LYS A 8 15.54 -9.11 16.54
N HIS A 9 16.35 -8.40 15.76
CA HIS A 9 15.81 -7.53 14.71
C HIS A 9 15.09 -8.43 13.69
N ILE A 10 13.79 -8.64 13.90
CA ILE A 10 12.92 -9.22 12.88
C ILE A 10 12.79 -8.13 11.83
N ASN A 11 13.46 -8.33 10.70
CA ASN A 11 13.36 -7.42 9.57
C ASN A 11 11.89 -7.47 9.10
N SER A 12 11.09 -6.47 9.49
CA SER A 12 9.72 -6.34 9.01
C SER A 12 9.79 -5.94 7.55
N LYS A 13 9.86 -6.93 6.66
CA LYS A 13 9.80 -6.73 5.20
C LYS A 13 8.38 -6.39 4.72
N ASN A 14 7.53 -5.83 5.59
CA ASN A 14 6.09 -5.76 5.40
C ASN A 14 5.58 -4.33 5.20
N ALA A 15 6.44 -3.41 4.79
CA ALA A 15 5.98 -2.14 4.27
C ALA A 15 5.95 -2.27 2.74
N ASP A 16 4.83 -2.77 2.21
CA ASP A 16 4.55 -2.64 0.79
C ASP A 16 4.22 -1.18 0.49
N TYR A 17 5.28 -0.38 0.35
CA TYR A 17 5.16 1.03 0.01
C TYR A 17 4.52 1.22 -1.38
N GLY A 18 4.56 0.22 -2.25
CA GLY A 18 3.92 0.26 -3.56
C GLY A 18 2.40 0.32 -3.48
N ALA A 19 1.79 -0.22 -2.42
CA ALA A 19 0.35 -0.08 -2.18
C ALA A 19 -0.02 1.37 -1.78
N ALA A 20 0.82 2.02 -0.96
CA ALA A 20 0.62 3.42 -0.58
C ALA A 20 0.81 4.36 -1.76
N GLU A 21 1.84 4.13 -2.59
CA GLU A 21 2.08 4.90 -3.82
C GLU A 21 0.90 4.79 -4.79
N GLN A 22 0.39 3.57 -5.03
CA GLN A 22 -0.77 3.37 -5.90
C GLN A 22 -2.00 4.13 -5.40
N TYR A 23 -2.24 4.14 -4.08
CA TYR A 23 -3.37 4.85 -3.48
C TYR A 23 -3.33 6.36 -3.70
N LEU A 24 -2.12 6.92 -3.72
CA LEU A 24 -1.89 8.35 -3.94
C LEU A 24 -1.95 8.73 -5.43
N LEU A 25 -1.58 7.80 -6.31
CA LEU A 25 -1.50 8.02 -7.75
C LEU A 25 -2.84 7.83 -8.47
N PHE A 26 -3.61 6.83 -8.06
CA PHE A 26 -4.77 6.34 -8.82
C PHE A 26 -6.07 6.46 -8.03
N GLU A 27 -7.18 6.51 -8.77
CA GLU A 27 -8.52 6.55 -8.18
C GLU A 27 -8.86 5.21 -7.52
N HIS A 28 -9.49 5.30 -6.35
CA HIS A 28 -9.93 4.15 -5.57
C HIS A 28 -11.40 4.33 -5.20
N ASP A 29 -12.15 3.24 -5.25
CA ASP A 29 -13.52 3.20 -4.77
C ASP A 29 -13.53 3.32 -3.23
N GLU A 30 -14.31 4.27 -2.71
CA GLU A 30 -14.30 4.64 -1.29
C GLU A 30 -14.83 3.53 -0.35
N PHE A 31 -15.67 2.62 -0.87
CA PHE A 31 -16.29 1.57 -0.06
C PHE A 31 -15.48 0.28 -0.05
N THR A 32 -14.83 -0.04 -1.17
CA THR A 32 -14.07 -1.28 -1.36
C THR A 32 -12.56 -1.09 -1.25
N MET A 33 -12.08 0.16 -1.27
CA MET A 33 -10.67 0.55 -1.32
C MET A 33 -9.90 0.00 -2.53
N LYS A 34 -10.61 -0.52 -3.52
CA LYS A 34 -10.00 -1.09 -4.74
C LYS A 34 -9.77 -0.01 -5.77
N PRO A 35 -8.71 -0.13 -6.59
CA PRO A 35 -8.47 0.81 -7.66
C PRO A 35 -9.63 0.78 -8.67
N VAL A 36 -10.04 1.95 -9.12
CA VAL A 36 -11.01 2.12 -10.20
C VAL A 36 -10.28 1.91 -11.52
N LEU A 37 -10.85 1.04 -12.36
CA LEU A 37 -10.31 0.71 -13.66
C LEU A 37 -11.16 1.34 -14.76
N ASP A 38 -10.51 1.75 -15.85
CA ASP A 38 -11.20 2.15 -17.07
C ASP A 38 -11.79 0.95 -17.82
N GLU A 39 -12.49 1.23 -18.92
CA GLU A 39 -13.11 0.20 -19.78
C GLU A 39 -12.10 -0.81 -20.35
N THR A 40 -10.82 -0.46 -20.38
CA THR A 40 -9.71 -1.31 -20.85
C THR A 40 -8.99 -2.03 -19.72
N GLY A 41 -9.42 -1.84 -18.47
CA GLY A 41 -8.83 -2.44 -17.28
C GLY A 41 -7.57 -1.72 -16.77
N ARG A 42 -7.33 -0.46 -17.16
CA ARG A 42 -6.18 0.33 -16.70
C ARG A 42 -6.55 1.19 -15.50
N LEU A 43 -5.57 1.44 -14.64
CA LEU A 43 -5.71 2.35 -13.50
C LEU A 43 -5.96 3.78 -13.98
N ILE A 44 -6.94 4.44 -13.38
CA ILE A 44 -7.27 5.84 -13.66
C ILE A 44 -6.47 6.72 -12.70
N PRO A 45 -5.65 7.69 -13.18
CA PRO A 45 -4.96 8.63 -12.30
C PRO A 45 -5.93 9.52 -11.52
N ARG A 46 -5.56 9.94 -10.31
CA ARG A 46 -6.36 10.91 -9.54
C ARG A 46 -6.41 12.26 -10.22
N GLU A 47 -7.57 12.92 -10.16
CA GLU A 47 -7.73 14.26 -10.77
C GLU A 47 -6.81 15.32 -10.13
N ASP A 48 -6.53 15.20 -8.82
CA ASP A 48 -5.67 16.13 -8.07
C ASP A 48 -4.16 15.80 -8.19
N TYR A 49 -3.79 14.82 -9.00
CA TYR A 49 -2.39 14.47 -9.23
C TYR A 49 -1.73 15.48 -10.17
N ARG A 50 -1.23 16.59 -9.61
CA ARG A 50 -0.64 17.72 -10.34
C ARG A 50 0.87 17.86 -10.12
#